data_AF-A0A4Q3UQU9-F1
#
_entry.id   AF-A0A4Q3UQU9-F1
#
_cell.length_a   1.000
_cell.length_b   1.000
_cell.length_c   1.000
_cell.angle_alpha   90.00
_cell.angle_beta   90.00
_cell.angle_gamma   90.00
#
_symmetry.space_group_name_H-M   'P 1'
#
loop_
_entity.id
_entity.type
_entity.pdbx_description
1 polymer ?
#
loop_
_entity_poly.entity_id
_entity_poly.type
_entity_poly.pdbx_seq_one_letter_code
_entity_poly.pdbx_strand_id
1 'polypeptide(L)' 'FENEPNVNPRLKALRNVVLLPHMSSATLEGRVDMGEKVIINIKTFADGHKPPDRVIPAML' A
#
# COMPACT_ATOMS: atom_id res chain seq x y z
N PHE A 1 -3.51 -3.26 10.73
CA PHE A 1 -3.77 -4.26 11.80
C PHE A 1 -3.50 -5.65 11.26
N GLU A 2 -3.15 -6.60 12.14
CA GLU A 2 -2.79 -7.98 11.74
C GLU A 2 -3.91 -8.74 11.01
N ASN A 3 -5.17 -8.50 11.35
CA ASN A 3 -6.33 -9.20 10.79
C ASN A 3 -7.36 -8.20 10.23
N GLU A 4 -6.94 -7.26 9.38
CA GLU A 4 -7.87 -6.26 8.81
C GLU A 4 -9.06 -6.90 8.08
N PRO A 5 -10.29 -6.38 8.27
CA PRO A 5 -10.67 -5.17 9.04
C PRO A 5 -10.89 -5.42 10.55
N ASN A 6 -10.73 -6.66 11.02
CA ASN A 6 -11.00 -7.08 12.39
C ASN A 6 -9.88 -6.69 13.36
N VAL A 7 -10.01 -5.52 13.98
CA VAL A 7 -9.10 -5.04 15.02
C VAL A 7 -9.37 -5.72 16.35
N ASN A 8 -8.30 -6.10 17.08
CA ASN A 8 -8.36 -6.69 18.41
C ASN A 8 -9.27 -5.86 19.36
N PRO A 9 -10.34 -6.45 19.93
CA PRO A 9 -11.26 -5.72 20.81
C PRO A 9 -10.60 -5.10 22.04
N ARG A 10 -9.57 -5.75 22.60
CA ARG A 10 -8.83 -5.22 23.76
C ARG A 10 -8.09 -3.94 23.40
N LEU A 11 -7.54 -3.85 22.19
CA LEU A 11 -6.87 -2.65 21.69
C LEU A 11 -7.87 -1.50 21.46
N LYS A 12 -9.05 -1.79 20.88
CA LYS A 12 -10.12 -0.78 20.68
C LYS A 12 -10.68 -0.19 21.98
N ALA A 13 -10.60 -0.95 23.09
CA ALA A 13 -11.12 -0.51 24.39
C ALA A 13 -10.17 0.43 25.16
N LEU A 14 -8.91 0.55 24.73
CA LEU A 14 -7.93 1.41 25.38
C LEU A 14 -8.25 2.89 25.13
N ARG A 15 -8.22 3.71 26.19
CA ARG A 15 -8.48 5.16 26.10
C ARG A 15 -7.27 5.98 25.60
N ASN A 16 -6.09 5.36 25.54
CA ASN A 16 -4.82 6.00 25.24
C ASN A 16 -4.29 5.64 23.84
N VAL A 17 -5.16 5.24 22.91
CA VAL A 17 -4.79 4.92 21.53
C VAL A 17 -5.68 5.64 20.53
N VAL A 18 -5.12 5.96 19.36
CA VAL A 18 -5.85 6.46 18.19
C VAL A 18 -5.66 5.46 17.07
N LEU A 19 -6.75 5.07 16.41
CA LEU A 19 -6.77 4.03 15.38
C LEU A 19 -7.27 4.63 14.06
N LEU A 20 -6.57 4.35 12.97
CA LEU A 20 -6.97 4.71 11.62
C LEU A 20 -7.16 3.44 10.77
N PRO A 21 -8.18 3.37 9.89
CA PRO A 21 -8.49 2.17 9.11
C PRO A 21 -7.61 2.05 7.86
N HIS A 22 -6.29 1.89 8.04
CA HIS A 22 -5.33 1.72 6.94
C HIS A 22 -5.43 2.82 5.86
N MET A 23 -5.60 4.07 6.29
CA MET A 23 -5.82 5.20 5.39
C MET A 23 -4.57 6.05 5.13
N SER A 24 -3.38 5.56 5.48
CA SER A 24 -2.14 6.37 5.41
C SER A 24 -1.84 6.91 4.02
N SER A 25 -2.16 6.15 2.96
CA SER A 25 -1.96 6.55 1.56
C SER A 25 -3.23 7.13 0.91
N ALA A 26 -4.30 7.37 1.67
CA ALA A 26 -5.60 7.79 1.15
C ALA A 26 -5.71 9.31 0.95
N THR A 27 -4.74 9.91 0.25
CA THR A 27 -4.81 11.30 -0.24
C THR A 27 -5.17 11.31 -1.72
N LEU A 28 -5.68 12.44 -2.24
CA LEU A 28 -6.01 12.56 -3.66
C LEU A 28 -4.75 12.39 -4.51
N GLU A 29 -3.69 13.10 -4.15
CA GLU A 29 -2.39 13.10 -4.82
C GLU A 29 -1.75 11.71 -4.77
N GLY A 30 -1.77 11.06 -3.60
CA GLY A 30 -1.19 9.73 -3.42
C GLY A 30 -1.92 8.67 -4.22
N ARG A 31 -3.25 8.73 -4.32
CA ARG A 31 -4.03 7.78 -5.12
C ARG A 31 -3.85 7.98 -6.62
N VAL A 32 -3.75 9.22 -7.09
CA VAL A 32 -3.47 9.54 -8.49
C VAL A 32 -2.08 9.05 -8.89
N ASP A 33 -1.04 9.42 -8.13
CA ASP A 33 0.36 9.03 -8.42
C ASP A 33 0.55 7.50 -8.37
N MET A 34 -0.04 6.81 -7.40
CA MET A 34 -0.02 5.35 -7.35
C MET A 34 -0.68 4.72 -8.59
N GLY A 35 -1.80 5.27 -9.06
CA GLY A 35 -2.50 4.79 -10.26
C GLY A 35 -1.64 4.95 -11.52
N GLU A 36 -1.04 6.12 -11.71
CA GLU A 36 -0.12 6.40 -12.81
C GLU A 36 1.10 5.47 -12.78
N LYS A 37 1.68 5.25 -11.60
CA LYS A 37 2.80 4.34 -11.41
C LYS A 37 2.48 2.90 -11.82
N VAL A 38 1.28 2.39 -11.50
CA VAL A 38 0.85 1.05 -11.94
C VAL A 38 0.80 0.97 -13.47
N ILE A 39 0.19 1.96 -14.13
CA ILE A 39 0.07 2.01 -15.59
C ILE A 39 1.47 2.02 -16.24
N ILE A 40 2.38 2.85 -15.74
CA ILE A 40 3.75 2.96 -16.26
C ILE A 40 4.49 1.63 -16.13
N ASN A 41 4.39 0.95 -14.99
CA ASN A 41 5.07 -0.34 -14.79
C ASN A 41 4.52 -1.43 -15.73
N ILE A 42 3.19 -1.50 -15.92
CA ILE A 42 2.55 -2.45 -16.85
C ILE A 42 2.99 -2.17 -18.29
N LYS A 43 2.93 -0.90 -18.71
CA LYS A 43 3.31 -0.51 -20.08
C LYS A 43 4.78 -0.81 -20.36
N THR A 44 5.66 -0.44 -19.42
CA THR A 44 7.10 -0.70 -19.52
C THR A 44 7.39 -2.20 -19.68
N PHE A 45 6.70 -3.05 -18.92
CA PHE A 45 6.81 -4.50 -19.06
C PHE A 45 6.29 -4.99 -20.42
N ALA A 46 5.09 -4.54 -20.83
CA ALA A 46 4.47 -4.93 -22.09
C ALA A 46 5.32 -4.54 -23.31
N ASP A 47 6.07 -3.44 -23.21
CA ASP A 47 7.01 -2.98 -24.25
C ASP A 47 8.35 -3.73 -24.22
N GLY A 48 8.50 -4.77 -23.39
CA GLY A 48 9.72 -5.60 -23.29
C GLY A 48 10.85 -4.97 -22.49
N HIS A 49 10.60 -3.85 -21.81
CA HIS A 49 11.58 -3.17 -20.97
C HIS A 49 11.50 -3.67 -19.52
N LYS A 50 12.50 -3.28 -18.71
CA LYS A 50 12.51 -3.56 -17.27
C LYS A 50 11.66 -2.51 -16.56
N PRO A 51 10.57 -2.88 -15.85
CA PRO A 51 9.77 -1.93 -15.10
C PRO A 51 10.60 -1.16 -14.06
N PRO A 52 10.30 0.13 -13.82
CA PRO A 52 11.04 0.96 -12.88
C PRO A 52 10.90 0.50 -11.42
N ASP A 53 9.71 0.05 -11.00
CA ASP A 53 9.41 -0.31 -9.61
C ASP A 53 9.36 -1.83 -9.41
N ARG A 54 10.40 -2.56 -9.87
CA ARG A 54 10.48 -4.02 -9.69
C ARG A 54 10.70 -4.38 -8.22
N VAL A 55 9.87 -5.29 -7.72
CA VAL A 55 10.14 -5.99 -6.45
C VAL A 55 11.16 -7.09 -6.71
N ILE A 56 12.40 -6.84 -6.32
CA ILE A 56 13.47 -7.84 -6.39
C ILE A 56 13.49 -8.52 -5.01
N PRO A 57 13.26 -9.84 -4.93
CA PRO A 57 13.42 -10.55 -3.68
C PRO A 57 14.82 -10.26 -3.13
N ALA A 58 14.92 -9.76 -1.91
CA ALA A 58 16.19 -9.77 -1.21
C ALA A 58 16.65 -11.23 -1.14
N MET A 59 17.94 -11.50 -1.41
CA MET A 59 18.50 -12.83 -1.17
C MET A 59 18.24 -13.18 0.30
N LEU A 60 17.37 -14.17 0.53
CA LEU A 60 17.22 -14.84 1.81
C LEU A 60 18.47 -15.65 2.12
#